data_AF-A0A6P1UDI3-F1
#
_entry.id   AF-A0A6P1UDI3-F1
#
_cell.length_a   1.000
_cell.length_b   1.000
_cell.length_c   1.000
_cell.angle_alpha   90.00
_cell.angle_beta   90.00
_cell.angle_gamma   90.00
#
_symmetry.space_group_name_H-M   'P 1'
#
loop_
_entity.id
_entity.type
_entity.pdbx_description
1 polymer ?
#
loop_
_entity_poly.entity_id
_entity_poly.type
_entity_poly.pdbx_seq_one_letter_code
_entity_poly.pdbx_strand_id
1 'polypeptide(L)'
;MIESWPRPRILAVRALFLGAVLAAGGCATLDESSCRSGDWQQIGYADGVNGQSASRLADHGKACARYGIAADQTGWQLGYAQGLGRYCTAENGYVQGRDGRSYGNVCPAALDAQFRPAYDAGRRTHGLRQQLQSLDQQLDQVLATLGEDDRRARDYLDAARRGREVAAPELLSRRDRKTLEREQTQLQQDYNKTRHALDQTDQTAAARYGAPPLQPIVRGY
;
A
#
# COMPACT_ATOMS: atom_id res chain seq x y z
N MET A 1 -21.79 30.19 59.23
CA MET A 1 -21.21 28.90 59.65
C MET A 1 -20.91 28.09 58.40
N ILE A 2 -19.71 28.25 57.86
CA ILE A 2 -19.16 27.44 56.76
C ILE A 2 -17.74 27.13 57.23
N GLU A 3 -17.51 25.93 57.73
CA GLU A 3 -16.18 25.40 57.91
C GLU A 3 -16.07 24.12 57.08
N SER A 4 -15.19 24.21 56.10
CA SER A 4 -14.59 23.11 55.35
C SER A 4 -13.88 22.14 56.32
N TRP A 5 -13.38 21.00 55.83
CA TRP A 5 -12.10 20.38 56.18
C TRP A 5 -11.95 19.04 55.39
N PRO A 6 -10.71 18.53 55.21
CA PRO A 6 -10.26 17.96 53.94
C PRO A 6 -10.15 16.41 53.90
N ARG A 7 -10.06 15.86 52.68
CA ARG A 7 -9.79 14.42 52.42
C ARG A 7 -8.28 14.12 52.53
N PRO A 8 -7.88 13.00 53.15
CA PRO A 8 -6.47 12.67 53.36
C PRO A 8 -5.79 12.18 52.08
N ARG A 9 -4.53 12.58 51.96
CA ARG A 9 -3.56 12.15 50.95
C ARG A 9 -3.11 10.73 51.27
N ILE A 10 -3.26 9.80 50.34
CA ILE A 10 -2.59 8.51 50.40
C ILE A 10 -1.54 8.51 49.28
N LEU A 11 -0.28 8.66 49.68
CA LEU A 11 0.86 8.33 48.85
C LEU A 11 1.54 7.09 49.45
N ALA A 12 1.96 6.24 48.51
CA ALA A 12 3.17 5.42 48.54
C ALA A 12 3.05 3.92 48.90
N VAL A 13 3.62 3.15 47.95
CA VAL A 13 4.34 1.87 48.06
C VAL A 13 3.56 0.58 47.78
N ARG A 14 3.57 0.17 46.50
CA ARG A 14 3.75 -1.22 46.01
C ARG A 14 4.54 -1.12 44.70
N ALA A 15 5.86 -1.36 44.66
CA ALA A 15 6.56 -2.64 44.63
C ALA A 15 6.35 -3.44 43.32
N LEU A 16 7.49 -3.85 42.74
CA LEU A 16 7.75 -4.83 41.67
C LEU A 16 7.83 -4.35 40.21
N PHE A 17 9.10 -4.28 39.75
CA PHE A 17 9.61 -4.86 38.50
C PHE A 17 8.55 -5.32 37.49
N LEU A 18 8.35 -4.56 36.41
CA LEU A 18 7.82 -5.10 35.16
C LEU A 18 8.56 -4.48 33.97
N GLY A 19 9.39 -5.29 33.32
CA GLY A 19 9.50 -5.26 31.87
C GLY A 19 10.64 -4.50 31.22
N ALA A 20 11.88 -4.65 31.70
CA ALA A 20 13.04 -4.50 30.82
C ALA A 20 13.26 -5.79 30.03
N VAL A 21 12.52 -5.99 28.93
CA VAL A 21 12.93 -6.86 27.79
C VAL A 21 12.36 -6.25 26.51
N LEU A 22 12.98 -5.18 26.03
CA LEU A 22 13.00 -4.92 24.59
C LEU A 22 14.09 -5.85 24.02
N ALA A 23 13.73 -7.12 23.84
CA ALA A 23 14.52 -7.99 23.01
C ALA A 23 14.50 -7.37 21.61
N ALA A 24 15.65 -6.84 21.21
CA ALA A 24 15.94 -6.57 19.81
C ALA A 24 15.91 -7.91 19.07
N GLY A 25 14.71 -8.35 18.71
CA GLY A 25 14.50 -9.34 17.67
C GLY A 25 14.97 -8.72 16.37
N GLY A 26 16.29 -8.72 16.14
CA GLY A 26 16.79 -8.59 14.78
C GLY A 26 16.07 -9.65 13.97
N CYS A 27 15.42 -9.26 12.87
CA CYS A 27 14.52 -10.07 12.06
C CYS A 27 15.12 -11.46 11.79
N ALA A 28 14.92 -12.38 12.73
CA ALA A 28 15.37 -13.75 12.60
C ALA A 28 14.40 -14.36 11.60
N THR A 29 14.93 -14.80 10.47
CA THR A 29 14.13 -15.33 9.38
C THR A 29 13.55 -16.71 9.70
N LEU A 30 14.11 -17.40 10.72
CA LEU A 30 13.61 -18.64 11.31
C LEU A 30 13.76 -18.61 12.84
N ASP A 31 12.85 -19.30 13.53
CA ASP A 31 12.94 -19.56 14.96
C ASP A 31 13.63 -20.91 15.26
N GLU A 32 13.90 -21.17 16.54
CA GLU A 32 14.56 -22.42 16.97
C GLU A 32 13.80 -23.67 16.54
N SER A 33 12.46 -23.63 16.60
CA SER A 33 11.62 -24.78 16.25
C SER A 33 11.74 -25.12 14.75
N SER A 34 11.75 -24.11 13.90
CA SER A 34 11.90 -24.23 12.45
C SER A 34 13.31 -24.70 12.08
N CYS A 35 14.33 -24.26 12.81
CA CYS A 35 15.68 -24.78 12.63
C CYS A 35 15.79 -26.25 13.07
N ARG A 36 15.16 -26.62 14.18
CA ARG A 36 15.19 -27.99 14.74
C ARG A 36 14.37 -28.99 13.93
N SER A 37 13.33 -28.54 13.20
CA SER A 37 12.57 -29.43 12.32
C SER A 37 13.44 -30.00 11.19
N GLY A 38 14.45 -29.25 10.76
CA GLY A 38 15.41 -29.68 9.73
C GLY A 38 14.84 -29.76 8.31
N ASP A 39 13.59 -29.32 8.08
CA ASP A 39 12.95 -29.37 6.77
C ASP A 39 13.34 -28.18 5.90
N TRP A 40 14.63 -28.14 5.52
CA TRP A 40 15.19 -27.08 4.70
C TRP A 40 14.58 -27.02 3.31
N GLN A 41 14.10 -28.15 2.78
CA GLN A 41 13.38 -28.17 1.51
C GLN A 41 12.05 -27.40 1.61
N GLN A 42 11.26 -27.61 2.67
CA GLN A 42 10.02 -26.86 2.87
C GLN A 42 10.29 -25.36 3.10
N ILE A 43 11.35 -25.01 3.85
CA ILE A 43 11.78 -23.62 4.03
C ILE A 43 12.12 -22.99 2.67
N GLY A 44 12.93 -23.67 1.85
CA GLY A 44 13.27 -23.20 0.51
C GLY A 44 12.06 -23.05 -0.39
N TYR A 45 11.15 -24.03 -0.36
CA TYR A 45 9.88 -23.96 -1.08
C TYR A 45 9.07 -22.72 -0.70
N ALA A 46 8.91 -22.47 0.60
CA ALA A 46 8.22 -21.29 1.12
C ALA A 46 8.89 -19.98 0.66
N ASP A 47 10.22 -19.89 0.67
CA ASP A 47 10.93 -18.73 0.14
C ASP A 47 10.68 -18.54 -1.37
N GLY A 48 10.72 -19.63 -2.14
CA GLY A 48 10.54 -19.63 -3.58
C GLY A 48 9.13 -19.21 -4.01
N VAL A 49 8.07 -19.74 -3.36
CA VAL A 49 6.69 -19.35 -3.67
C VAL A 49 6.39 -17.88 -3.34
N ASN A 50 7.16 -17.31 -2.40
CA ASN A 50 7.06 -15.91 -2.02
C ASN A 50 8.01 -14.99 -2.83
N GLY A 51 8.76 -15.54 -3.80
CA GLY A 51 9.68 -14.77 -4.63
C GLY A 51 10.82 -14.11 -3.84
N GLN A 52 11.20 -14.71 -2.70
CA GLN A 52 12.28 -14.18 -1.86
C GLN A 52 13.63 -14.29 -2.57
N SER A 53 14.56 -13.37 -2.29
CA SER A 53 15.92 -13.43 -2.83
C SER A 53 16.65 -14.69 -2.33
N ALA A 54 17.54 -15.25 -3.16
CA ALA A 54 18.40 -16.36 -2.76
C ALA A 54 19.35 -16.04 -1.60
N SER A 55 19.59 -14.75 -1.32
CA SER A 55 20.32 -14.30 -0.13
C SER A 55 19.67 -14.76 1.18
N ARG A 56 18.38 -15.10 1.17
CA ARG A 56 17.62 -15.49 2.36
C ARG A 56 18.12 -16.77 3.01
N LEU A 57 18.73 -17.68 2.23
CA LEU A 57 19.42 -18.84 2.78
C LEU A 57 20.54 -18.46 3.76
N ALA A 58 21.32 -17.42 3.46
CA ALA A 58 22.40 -16.98 4.34
C ALA A 58 21.84 -16.39 5.64
N ASP A 59 20.69 -15.71 5.57
CA ASP A 59 20.01 -15.16 6.75
C ASP A 59 19.44 -16.28 7.63
N HIS A 60 18.82 -17.30 7.02
CA HIS A 60 18.37 -18.51 7.70
C HIS A 60 19.53 -19.25 8.38
N GLY A 61 20.66 -19.42 7.68
CA GLY A 61 21.86 -20.04 8.24
C GLY A 61 22.39 -19.29 9.46
N LYS A 62 22.42 -17.94 9.42
CA LYS A 62 22.80 -17.11 10.58
C LYS A 62 21.81 -17.25 11.75
N ALA A 63 20.52 -17.40 11.46
CA ALA A 63 19.51 -17.60 12.50
C ALA A 63 19.68 -18.96 13.19
N CYS A 64 19.81 -20.04 12.41
CA CYS A 64 19.93 -21.40 12.94
C CYS A 64 21.29 -21.71 13.60
N ALA A 65 22.37 -21.04 13.17
CA ALA A 65 23.69 -21.18 13.79
C ALA A 65 23.70 -20.78 15.28
N ARG A 66 22.79 -19.88 15.71
CA ARG A 66 22.63 -19.50 17.13
C ARG A 66 22.21 -20.67 18.02
N TYR A 67 21.57 -21.68 17.42
CA TYR A 67 21.14 -22.91 18.08
C TYR A 67 22.06 -24.10 17.78
N GLY A 68 23.22 -23.84 17.15
CA GLY A 68 24.17 -24.88 16.74
C GLY A 68 23.72 -25.72 15.55
N ILE A 69 22.75 -25.22 14.76
CA ILE A 69 22.18 -25.94 13.61
C ILE A 69 22.71 -25.33 12.32
N ALA A 70 23.37 -26.14 11.49
CA ALA A 70 23.84 -25.75 10.17
C ALA A 70 22.71 -25.79 9.14
N ALA A 71 22.74 -24.88 8.16
CA ALA A 71 21.77 -24.88 7.07
C ALA A 71 22.06 -25.99 6.05
N ASP A 72 21.02 -26.75 5.67
CA ASP A 72 21.08 -27.63 4.50
C ASP A 72 20.81 -26.81 3.23
N GLN A 73 21.90 -26.36 2.62
CA GLN A 73 21.87 -25.62 1.37
C GLN A 73 21.24 -26.41 0.23
N THR A 74 21.49 -27.72 0.13
CA THR A 74 21.00 -28.54 -0.98
C THR A 74 19.50 -28.73 -0.88
N GLY A 75 18.99 -29.07 0.31
CA GLY A 75 17.56 -29.15 0.58
C GLY A 75 16.85 -27.84 0.28
N TRP A 76 17.38 -26.72 0.80
CA TRP A 76 16.82 -25.39 0.55
C TRP A 76 16.79 -25.04 -0.94
N GLN A 77 17.89 -25.25 -1.68
CA GLN A 77 17.95 -24.95 -3.11
C GLN A 77 16.95 -25.77 -3.93
N LEU A 78 16.78 -27.05 -3.59
CA LEU A 78 15.81 -27.93 -4.23
C LEU A 78 14.38 -27.43 -4.03
N GLY A 79 14.02 -27.11 -2.78
CA GLY A 79 12.70 -26.55 -2.45
C GLY A 79 12.48 -25.19 -3.12
N TYR A 80 13.49 -24.31 -3.06
CA TYR A 80 13.43 -22.97 -3.62
C TYR A 80 13.21 -22.97 -5.13
N ALA A 81 13.90 -23.85 -5.87
CA ALA A 81 13.65 -24.03 -7.29
C ALA A 81 12.20 -24.48 -7.59
N GLN A 82 11.64 -25.39 -6.79
CA GLN A 82 10.24 -25.82 -6.91
C GLN A 82 9.27 -24.69 -6.61
N GLY A 83 9.53 -23.90 -5.56
CA GLY A 83 8.73 -22.75 -5.19
C GLY A 83 8.74 -21.65 -6.26
N LEU A 84 9.91 -21.37 -6.85
CA LEU A 84 10.03 -20.44 -7.97
C LEU A 84 9.24 -20.89 -9.20
N GLY A 85 9.07 -22.20 -9.42
CA GLY A 85 8.16 -22.72 -10.44
C GLY A 85 6.71 -22.27 -10.26
N ARG A 86 6.27 -22.00 -9.02
CA ARG A 86 4.94 -21.45 -8.71
C ARG A 86 4.89 -19.93 -8.77
N TYR A 87 5.97 -19.26 -8.37
CA TYR A 87 6.04 -17.80 -8.37
C TYR A 87 6.25 -17.23 -9.78
N CYS A 88 7.11 -17.85 -10.59
CA CYS A 88 7.56 -17.34 -11.89
C CYS A 88 6.61 -17.71 -13.04
N THR A 89 5.33 -17.40 -12.86
CA THR A 89 4.28 -17.57 -13.88
C THR A 89 3.93 -16.23 -14.52
N ALA A 90 3.40 -16.27 -15.74
CA ALA A 90 2.92 -15.05 -16.41
C ALA A 90 1.80 -14.38 -15.61
N GLU A 91 0.86 -15.17 -15.09
CA GLU A 91 -0.24 -14.70 -14.24
C GLU A 91 0.27 -13.94 -13.02
N ASN A 92 1.16 -14.56 -12.23
CA ASN A 92 1.69 -13.90 -11.04
C ASN A 92 2.55 -12.69 -11.43
N GLY A 93 3.35 -12.77 -12.50
CA GLY A 93 4.12 -11.63 -13.00
C GLY A 93 3.24 -10.41 -13.23
N TYR A 94 2.13 -10.57 -13.96
CA TYR A 94 1.17 -9.51 -14.19
C TYR A 94 0.58 -8.94 -12.89
N VAL A 95 0.16 -9.81 -11.97
CA VAL A 95 -0.38 -9.40 -10.66
C VAL A 95 0.65 -8.61 -9.85
N GLN A 96 1.89 -9.10 -9.71
CA GLN A 96 2.96 -8.40 -8.98
C GLN A 96 3.22 -7.01 -9.59
N GLY A 97 3.28 -6.92 -10.92
CA GLY A 97 3.49 -5.65 -11.62
C GLY A 97 2.35 -4.66 -11.41
N ARG A 98 1.10 -5.12 -11.53
CA ARG A 98 -0.13 -4.31 -11.35
C ARG A 98 -0.29 -3.80 -9.93
N ASP A 99 0.09 -4.62 -8.95
CA ASP A 99 0.08 -4.25 -7.54
C ASP A 99 1.22 -3.28 -7.18
N GLY A 100 2.15 -3.03 -8.11
CA GLY A 100 3.27 -2.11 -7.92
C GLY A 100 4.43 -2.70 -7.13
N ARG A 101 4.43 -4.01 -6.92
CA ARG A 101 5.51 -4.71 -6.22
C ARG A 101 6.78 -4.69 -7.06
N SER A 102 7.93 -4.71 -6.39
CA SER A 102 9.24 -4.79 -7.05
C SER A 102 9.57 -6.22 -7.43
N TYR A 103 10.15 -6.41 -8.62
CA TYR A 103 10.67 -7.71 -9.02
C TYR A 103 12.18 -7.84 -8.73
N GLY A 104 12.54 -8.82 -7.91
CA GLY A 104 13.93 -9.07 -7.49
C GLY A 104 14.80 -9.89 -8.45
N ASN A 105 14.36 -10.12 -9.69
CA ASN A 105 15.08 -10.95 -10.68
C ASN A 105 15.36 -12.38 -10.20
N VAL A 106 14.44 -12.96 -9.43
CA VAL A 106 14.59 -14.30 -8.83
C VAL A 106 14.27 -15.43 -9.79
N CYS A 107 13.59 -15.16 -10.91
CA CYS A 107 13.19 -16.21 -11.84
C CYS A 107 14.37 -16.70 -12.68
N PRO A 108 14.56 -18.02 -12.81
CA PRO A 108 15.50 -18.59 -13.78
C PRO A 108 15.13 -18.16 -15.20
N ALA A 109 16.10 -18.03 -16.09
CA ALA A 109 15.91 -17.48 -17.44
C ALA A 109 14.73 -18.11 -18.22
N ALA A 110 14.54 -19.42 -18.12
CA ALA A 110 13.45 -20.13 -18.77
C ALA A 110 12.05 -19.68 -18.29
N LEU A 111 11.91 -19.36 -17.00
CA LEU A 111 10.66 -18.88 -16.42
C LEU A 111 10.54 -17.35 -16.49
N ASP A 112 11.66 -16.62 -16.46
CA ASP A 112 11.67 -15.16 -16.60
C ASP A 112 11.12 -14.72 -17.96
N ALA A 113 11.36 -15.52 -19.01
CA ALA A 113 10.86 -15.26 -20.36
C ALA A 113 9.34 -15.08 -20.45
N GLN A 114 8.57 -15.72 -19.55
CA GLN A 114 7.11 -15.51 -19.43
C GLN A 114 6.74 -14.51 -18.33
N PHE A 115 7.46 -14.52 -17.21
CA PHE A 115 7.14 -13.69 -16.05
C PHE A 115 7.38 -12.19 -16.32
N ARG A 116 8.56 -11.85 -16.86
CA ARG A 116 9.00 -10.45 -17.01
C ARG A 116 8.11 -9.64 -17.97
N PRO A 117 7.73 -10.13 -19.16
CA PRO A 117 6.81 -9.39 -20.03
C PRO A 117 5.44 -9.13 -19.38
N ALA A 118 4.94 -10.10 -18.60
CA ALA A 118 3.69 -9.97 -17.87
C ALA A 118 3.82 -8.96 -16.73
N TYR A 119 4.91 -9.01 -15.97
CA TYR A 119 5.25 -8.01 -14.95
C TYR A 119 5.32 -6.59 -15.52
N ASP A 120 5.98 -6.40 -16.67
CA ASP A 120 6.07 -5.09 -17.31
C ASP A 120 4.70 -4.58 -17.78
N ALA A 121 3.81 -5.47 -18.23
CA ALA A 121 2.41 -5.11 -18.52
C ALA A 121 1.63 -4.73 -17.27
N GLY A 122 1.85 -5.45 -16.16
CA GLY A 122 1.32 -5.09 -14.86
C GLY A 122 1.80 -3.70 -14.42
N ARG A 123 3.10 -3.41 -14.56
CA ARG A 123 3.68 -2.09 -14.21
C ARG A 123 3.07 -0.93 -15.00
N ARG A 124 2.73 -1.14 -16.28
CA ARG A 124 1.99 -0.14 -17.08
C ARG A 124 0.59 0.11 -16.50
N THR A 125 -0.12 -0.97 -16.15
CA THR A 125 -1.44 -0.90 -15.49
C THR A 125 -1.35 -0.15 -14.16
N HIS A 126 -0.33 -0.45 -13.35
CA HIS A 126 -0.05 0.26 -12.10
C HIS A 126 0.16 1.77 -12.31
N GLY A 127 0.94 2.14 -13.33
CA GLY A 127 1.19 3.53 -13.68
C GLY A 127 -0.09 4.31 -14.00
N LEU A 128 -0.99 3.72 -14.79
CA LEU A 128 -2.31 4.32 -15.08
C LEU A 128 -3.16 4.47 -13.80
N ARG A 129 -3.12 3.48 -12.90
CA ARG A 129 -3.84 3.55 -11.62
C ARG A 129 -3.31 4.68 -10.73
N GLN A 130 -1.99 4.86 -10.66
CA GLN A 130 -1.37 5.97 -9.93
C GLN A 130 -1.73 7.34 -10.53
N GLN A 131 -1.74 7.45 -11.86
CA GLN A 131 -2.18 8.68 -12.54
C GLN A 131 -3.65 8.99 -12.23
N LEU A 132 -4.52 7.97 -12.28
CA LEU A 132 -5.94 8.14 -11.98
C LEU A 132 -6.16 8.64 -10.54
N GLN A 133 -5.44 8.06 -9.57
CA GLN A 133 -5.50 8.49 -8.17
C GLN A 133 -5.04 9.94 -7.99
N SER A 134 -3.98 10.36 -8.69
CA SER A 134 -3.49 11.74 -8.65
C SER A 134 -4.51 12.73 -9.24
N LEU A 135 -5.12 12.38 -10.38
CA LEU A 135 -6.18 13.20 -11.00
C LEU A 135 -7.41 13.31 -10.09
N ASP A 136 -7.77 12.24 -9.40
CA ASP A 136 -8.88 12.21 -8.45
C ASP A 136 -8.65 13.19 -7.29
N GLN A 137 -7.46 13.13 -6.67
CA GLN A 137 -7.04 14.02 -5.59
C GLN A 137 -7.01 15.49 -6.02
N GLN A 138 -6.49 15.78 -7.21
CA GLN A 138 -6.49 17.15 -7.76
C GLN A 138 -7.90 17.66 -7.97
N LEU A 139 -8.80 16.83 -8.52
CA LEU A 139 -10.19 17.20 -8.74
C LEU A 139 -10.92 17.43 -7.41
N ASP A 140 -10.70 16.58 -6.40
CA ASP A 140 -11.25 16.79 -5.04
C ASP A 140 -10.78 18.11 -4.43
N GLN A 141 -9.51 18.48 -4.59
CA GLN A 141 -8.98 19.74 -4.07
C GLN A 141 -9.64 20.96 -4.72
N VAL A 142 -9.83 20.93 -6.04
CA VAL A 142 -10.52 21.99 -6.78
C VAL A 142 -11.98 22.08 -6.36
N LEU A 143 -12.68 20.95 -6.27
CA LEU A 143 -14.07 20.89 -5.84
C LEU A 143 -14.27 21.38 -4.40
N ALA A 144 -13.37 21.01 -3.49
CA ALA A 144 -13.40 21.48 -2.11
C ALA A 144 -13.26 23.00 -2.02
N THR A 145 -12.35 23.58 -2.83
CA THR A 145 -12.12 25.02 -2.87
C THR A 145 -13.35 25.77 -3.40
N LEU A 146 -13.90 25.34 -4.53
CA LEU A 146 -15.13 25.91 -5.10
C LEU A 146 -16.32 25.76 -4.15
N GLY A 147 -16.46 24.58 -3.54
CA GLY A 147 -17.54 24.29 -2.59
C GLY A 147 -17.43 25.08 -1.29
N GLU A 148 -16.22 25.40 -0.82
CA GLU A 148 -16.03 26.29 0.33
C GLU A 148 -16.37 27.74 0.01
N ASP A 149 -15.91 28.26 -1.14
CA ASP A 149 -16.27 29.60 -1.63
C ASP A 149 -17.79 29.78 -1.72
N ASP A 150 -18.46 28.79 -2.34
CA ASP A 150 -19.92 28.73 -2.45
C ASP A 150 -20.63 28.69 -1.09
N ARG A 151 -20.10 27.92 -0.13
CA ARG A 151 -20.65 27.87 1.24
C ARG A 151 -20.54 29.22 1.92
N ARG A 152 -19.36 29.86 1.90
CA ARG A 152 -19.15 31.19 2.49
C ARG A 152 -20.10 32.23 1.91
N ALA A 153 -20.28 32.23 0.59
CA ALA A 153 -21.20 33.13 -0.09
C ALA A 153 -22.66 32.90 0.35
N ARG A 154 -23.11 31.64 0.42
CA ARG A 154 -24.46 31.29 0.90
C ARG A 154 -24.68 31.70 2.36
N ASP A 155 -23.74 31.36 3.24
CA ASP A 155 -23.86 31.66 4.67
C ASP A 155 -23.94 33.17 4.93
N TYR A 156 -23.16 33.96 4.20
CA TYR A 156 -23.21 35.43 4.26
C TYR A 156 -24.57 35.97 3.80
N LEU A 157 -25.08 35.50 2.65
CA LEU A 157 -26.39 35.90 2.14
C LEU A 157 -27.53 35.52 3.10
N ASP A 158 -27.45 34.35 3.73
CA ASP A 158 -28.44 33.88 4.69
C ASP A 158 -28.41 34.68 6.00
N ALA A 159 -27.22 35.09 6.46
CA ALA A 159 -27.08 35.98 7.62
C ALA A 159 -27.69 37.36 7.34
N ALA A 160 -27.38 37.94 6.17
CA ALA A 160 -27.93 39.22 5.73
C ALA A 160 -29.47 39.19 5.63
N ARG A 161 -30.04 38.12 5.05
CA ARG A 161 -31.50 37.91 4.99
C ARG A 161 -32.16 37.85 6.37
N ARG A 162 -31.45 37.36 7.38
CA ARG A 162 -31.93 37.26 8.77
C ARG A 162 -31.66 38.53 9.59
N GLY A 163 -31.15 39.60 8.97
CA GLY A 163 -30.79 40.84 9.66
C GLY A 163 -29.64 40.69 10.65
N ARG A 164 -28.82 39.63 10.52
CA ARG A 164 -27.62 39.45 11.34
C ARG A 164 -26.47 40.22 10.73
N GLU A 165 -25.82 41.06 11.52
CA GLU A 165 -24.60 41.74 11.11
C GLU A 165 -23.44 40.75 11.15
N VAL A 166 -22.89 40.44 9.97
CA VAL A 166 -21.72 39.59 9.79
C VAL A 166 -20.75 40.28 8.83
N ALA A 167 -19.45 40.12 9.07
CA ALA A 167 -18.44 40.63 8.15
C ALA A 167 -18.57 39.93 6.78
N ALA A 168 -18.35 40.69 5.70
CA ALA A 168 -18.28 40.12 4.36
C ALA A 168 -17.11 39.11 4.29
N PRO A 169 -17.35 37.86 3.83
CA PRO A 169 -16.29 36.88 3.73
C PRO A 169 -15.34 37.25 2.59
N GLU A 170 -14.10 36.78 2.70
CA GLU A 170 -13.20 36.73 1.55
C GLU A 170 -13.67 35.63 0.59
N LEU A 171 -14.07 36.05 -0.60
CA LEU A 171 -14.52 35.21 -1.70
C LEU A 171 -13.50 35.22 -2.83
N LEU A 172 -13.50 34.16 -3.63
CA LEU A 172 -12.69 34.06 -4.84
C LEU A 172 -13.03 35.20 -5.81
N SER A 173 -12.01 35.72 -6.49
CA SER A 173 -12.25 36.66 -7.58
C SER A 173 -12.94 35.95 -8.75
N ARG A 174 -13.67 36.69 -9.58
CA ARG A 174 -14.30 36.15 -10.81
C ARG A 174 -13.28 35.48 -11.74
N ARG A 175 -12.02 35.93 -11.73
CA ARG A 175 -10.95 35.35 -12.55
C ARG A 175 -10.50 34.01 -11.96
N ASP A 176 -10.23 33.96 -10.66
CA ASP A 176 -9.73 32.75 -9.99
C ASP A 176 -10.77 31.64 -10.01
N ARG A 177 -12.03 31.97 -9.72
CA ARG A 177 -13.14 31.02 -9.82
C ARG A 177 -13.24 30.43 -11.23
N LYS A 178 -13.21 31.27 -12.26
CA LYS A 178 -13.26 30.81 -13.65
C LYS A 178 -12.06 29.94 -14.03
N THR A 179 -10.89 30.20 -13.46
CA THR A 179 -9.69 29.36 -13.63
C THR A 179 -9.92 27.98 -13.02
N LEU A 180 -10.40 27.91 -11.78
CA LEU A 180 -10.69 26.64 -11.08
C LEU A 180 -11.80 25.83 -11.78
N GLU A 181 -12.86 26.47 -12.29
CA GLU A 181 -13.93 25.79 -13.04
C GLU A 181 -13.42 25.17 -14.36
N ARG A 182 -12.47 25.84 -15.03
CA ARG A 182 -11.79 25.29 -16.22
C ARG A 182 -10.90 24.12 -15.85
N GLU A 183 -10.15 24.25 -14.76
CA GLU A 183 -9.28 23.19 -14.25
C GLU A 183 -10.08 21.96 -13.83
N GLN A 184 -11.20 22.14 -13.11
CA GLN A 184 -12.15 21.08 -12.78
C GLN A 184 -12.59 20.32 -14.04
N THR A 185 -13.00 21.06 -15.08
CA THR A 185 -13.46 20.45 -16.34
C THR A 185 -12.35 19.64 -17.02
N GLN A 186 -11.13 20.18 -17.04
CA GLN A 186 -9.97 19.51 -17.62
C GLN A 186 -9.62 18.22 -16.84
N LEU A 187 -9.50 18.32 -15.52
CA LEU A 187 -9.22 17.18 -14.64
C LEU A 187 -10.29 16.09 -14.77
N GLN A 188 -11.56 16.46 -14.92
CA GLN A 188 -12.65 15.51 -15.12
C GLN A 188 -12.50 14.75 -16.45
N GLN A 189 -12.13 15.44 -17.53
CA GLN A 189 -11.88 14.83 -18.83
C GLN A 189 -10.68 13.88 -18.77
N ASP A 190 -9.58 14.31 -18.16
CA ASP A 190 -8.37 13.52 -18.02
C ASP A 190 -8.57 12.30 -17.12
N TYR A 191 -9.34 12.44 -16.04
CA TYR A 191 -9.76 11.33 -15.19
C TYR A 191 -10.52 10.28 -16.00
N ASN A 192 -11.55 10.71 -16.74
CA ASN A 192 -12.38 9.78 -17.52
C ASN A 192 -11.56 9.07 -18.61
N LYS A 193 -10.70 9.81 -19.32
CA LYS A 193 -9.79 9.25 -20.33
C LYS A 193 -8.84 8.23 -19.72
N THR A 194 -8.20 8.55 -18.60
CA THR A 194 -7.25 7.67 -17.91
C THR A 194 -7.94 6.43 -17.36
N ARG A 195 -9.15 6.58 -16.82
CA ARG A 195 -9.98 5.46 -16.34
C ARG A 195 -10.28 4.48 -17.46
N HIS A 196 -10.74 4.96 -18.62
CA HIS A 196 -11.00 4.12 -19.78
C HIS A 196 -9.73 3.40 -20.28
N ALA A 197 -8.59 4.11 -20.31
CA ALA A 197 -7.32 3.52 -20.69
C ALA A 197 -6.86 2.43 -19.69
N LEU A 198 -7.07 2.65 -18.39
CA LEU A 198 -6.78 1.67 -17.34
C LEU A 198 -7.65 0.42 -17.53
N ASP A 199 -8.96 0.58 -17.67
CA ASP A 199 -9.91 -0.54 -17.83
C ASP A 199 -9.54 -1.40 -19.05
N GLN A 200 -9.29 -0.77 -20.21
CA GLN A 200 -8.92 -1.48 -21.44
C GLN A 200 -7.56 -2.19 -21.32
N THR A 201 -6.57 -1.51 -20.73
CA THR A 201 -5.22 -2.07 -20.55
C THR A 201 -5.26 -3.27 -19.60
N ASP A 202 -5.99 -3.15 -18.50
CA ASP A 202 -6.13 -4.23 -17.52
C ASP A 202 -6.87 -5.43 -18.12
N GLN A 203 -8.03 -5.23 -18.74
CA GLN A 203 -8.79 -6.32 -19.37
C GLN A 203 -7.96 -7.09 -20.40
N THR A 204 -7.25 -6.36 -21.27
CA THR A 204 -6.43 -6.98 -22.33
C THR A 204 -5.28 -7.78 -21.73
N ALA A 205 -4.58 -7.22 -20.74
CA ALA A 205 -3.44 -7.89 -20.12
C ALA A 205 -3.87 -9.05 -19.21
N ALA A 206 -4.93 -8.88 -18.44
CA ALA A 206 -5.51 -9.91 -17.59
C ALA A 206 -5.91 -11.15 -18.41
N ALA A 207 -6.62 -10.96 -19.53
CA ALA A 207 -6.97 -12.03 -20.46
C ALA A 207 -5.73 -12.70 -21.07
N ARG A 208 -4.71 -11.91 -21.46
CA ARG A 208 -3.47 -12.43 -22.06
C ARG A 208 -2.65 -13.28 -21.08
N TYR A 209 -2.60 -12.89 -19.82
CA TYR A 209 -1.72 -13.51 -18.82
C TYR A 209 -2.46 -14.44 -17.84
N GLY A 210 -3.76 -14.65 -18.01
CA GLY A 210 -4.55 -15.57 -17.18
C GLY A 210 -4.85 -15.05 -15.78
N ALA A 211 -4.83 -13.73 -15.58
CA ALA A 211 -5.09 -13.10 -14.28
C ALA A 211 -6.53 -12.58 -14.19
N PRO A 212 -7.12 -12.46 -12.99
CA PRO A 212 -8.40 -11.80 -12.82
C PRO A 212 -8.27 -10.29 -13.10
N PRO A 213 -9.21 -9.69 -13.85
CA PRO A 213 -9.22 -8.25 -14.09
C PRO A 213 -9.49 -7.47 -12.79
N LEU A 214 -9.07 -6.21 -12.75
CA LEU A 214 -9.41 -5.28 -11.69
C LEU A 214 -10.92 -5.04 -11.67
N GLN A 215 -11.43 -4.75 -10.47
CA GLN A 215 -12.78 -4.21 -10.34
C GLN A 215 -12.81 -2.79 -10.94
N PRO A 216 -13.91 -2.42 -11.65
CA PRO A 216 -14.07 -1.08 -12.18
C PRO A 216 -13.97 -0.04 -11.06
N ILE A 217 -13.15 0.98 -11.27
CA ILE A 217 -13.08 2.13 -10.36
C ILE A 217 -14.22 3.08 -10.69
N VAL A 218 -15.16 3.23 -9.77
CA VAL A 218 -16.28 4.17 -9.87
C VAL A 218 -16.04 5.29 -8.87
N ARG A 219 -15.96 6.54 -9.34
CA ARG A 219 -16.00 7.69 -8.43
C ARG A 219 -17.41 7.80 -7.87
N GLY A 220 -17.56 7.71 -6.55
CA GLY A 220 -18.83 7.97 -5.89
C GLY A 220 -19.18 9.45 -6.04
N TYR A 221 -20.40 9.72 -6.51
CA TYR A 221 -21.03 11.04 -6.48
C TYR A 221 -22.25 10.96 -5.57
#